data_AF-F0Z679-F1
#
_entry.id   AF-F0Z679-F1
#
_cell.length_a   1.000
_cell.length_b   1.000
_cell.length_c   1.000
_cell.angle_alpha   90.00
_cell.angle_beta   90.00
_cell.angle_gamma   90.00
#
_symmetry.space_group_name_H-M   'P 1'
#
loop_
_entity.id
_entity.type
_entity.pdbx_description
1 polymer ?
#
loop_
_entity_poly.entity_id
_entity_poly.type
_entity_poly.pdbx_seq_one_letter_code
_entity_poly.pdbx_strand_id
1 'polypeptide(L)'
;MIHSDNNYNNDRNEILFFSVWRNQYLLSEIQRHHRLYNENKKIVVNKSMDQLRYHPHRRYATRIEIEVDEPLKPYGQVIPYGTSELHFFEGYNKQIKAGDIPTTVTSLKFSENYTHPFDIKSVVPPSATNLELDLYLFSFNQTLKVGDLPKTCKYLYLGSYDQPLQPNVLPAHLKRLFLTTFNHPLSYGVLPESITNLIIFNQVVLPGTLPNSLTTLTFGYHFNQTVPPGTLPNNLKTLNFGIFFNQVVQPDSLPNSLTTLTFAHCFNQVVSLGALPNSLTTLTFGYSFNQVIPPGALPNNLTTLKFGYDFNQAILPDTLPNSLTTLTFSYAILPGSLPNSLTTLKFGIHFNQVVLPGTLPNNLTTLTFGHRFNQVVLPNSLPNSLTTLTFGYSFNQVLLSDSLPNSLTTLTFGNHFNQVVLPGTLPNSLTTLTFGYYFNQVVLLGTLPNNLTTLTFGHRFNQVVLPGSLPNSLTTLTFGADFNQVLPSDLKDYLVIQKKL
;
A
#
# COMPACT_ATOMS: atom_id res chain seq x y z
N MET A 1 -30.03 -8.54 -46.09
CA MET A 1 -30.49 -9.74 -45.37
C MET A 1 -29.29 -10.61 -45.00
N ILE A 2 -28.58 -10.27 -43.91
CA ILE A 2 -27.63 -11.19 -43.25
C ILE A 2 -27.73 -10.89 -41.75
N HIS A 3 -28.68 -11.53 -41.09
CA HIS A 3 -28.79 -11.55 -39.63
C HIS A 3 -29.59 -12.81 -39.24
N SER A 4 -28.91 -13.93 -39.00
CA SER A 4 -29.47 -15.07 -38.23
C SER A 4 -28.52 -16.29 -38.05
N ASP A 5 -27.21 -16.14 -37.83
CA ASP A 5 -26.34 -17.33 -37.53
C ASP A 5 -25.87 -17.42 -36.06
N ASN A 6 -26.08 -16.38 -35.24
CA ASN A 6 -25.60 -16.37 -33.84
C ASN A 6 -26.57 -17.00 -32.82
N ASN A 7 -27.89 -16.98 -33.07
CA ASN A 7 -28.86 -17.52 -32.11
C ASN A 7 -28.91 -19.06 -32.11
N TYR A 8 -28.72 -19.70 -33.27
CA TYR A 8 -28.79 -21.16 -33.39
C TYR A 8 -27.64 -21.89 -32.67
N ASN A 9 -26.46 -21.26 -32.59
CA ASN A 9 -25.31 -21.80 -31.87
C ASN A 9 -25.42 -21.63 -30.35
N ASN A 10 -26.05 -20.56 -29.88
CA ASN A 10 -26.28 -20.35 -28.44
C ASN A 10 -27.29 -21.36 -27.88
N ASP A 11 -28.41 -21.60 -28.57
CA ASP A 11 -29.40 -22.61 -28.16
C ASP A 11 -28.77 -24.01 -28.11
N ARG A 12 -27.91 -24.34 -29.07
CA ARG A 12 -27.18 -25.62 -29.09
C ARG A 12 -26.21 -25.75 -27.93
N ASN A 13 -25.48 -24.68 -27.61
CA ASN A 13 -24.53 -24.65 -26.51
C ASN A 13 -25.22 -24.74 -25.15
N GLU A 14 -26.38 -24.11 -24.98
CA GLU A 14 -27.19 -24.25 -23.76
C GLU A 14 -27.77 -25.66 -23.62
N ILE A 15 -28.32 -26.23 -24.70
CA ILE A 15 -28.82 -27.61 -24.70
C ILE A 15 -27.68 -28.57 -24.33
N LEU A 16 -26.50 -28.42 -24.94
CA LEU A 16 -25.31 -29.22 -24.62
C LEU A 16 -24.85 -29.02 -23.17
N PHE A 17 -24.83 -27.78 -22.68
CA PHE A 17 -24.50 -27.48 -21.29
C PHE A 17 -25.43 -28.20 -20.32
N PHE A 18 -26.75 -28.12 -20.53
CA PHE A 18 -27.72 -28.81 -19.66
C PHE A 18 -27.68 -30.33 -19.83
N SER A 19 -27.39 -30.86 -21.02
CA SER A 19 -27.17 -32.30 -21.23
C SER A 19 -25.94 -32.81 -20.49
N VAL A 20 -24.85 -32.05 -20.44
CA VAL A 20 -23.65 -32.37 -19.65
C VAL A 20 -23.91 -32.22 -18.16
N TRP A 21 -24.55 -31.12 -17.75
CA TRP A 21 -24.80 -30.79 -16.35
C TRP A 21 -25.80 -31.73 -15.67
N ARG A 22 -26.81 -32.23 -16.41
CA ARG A 22 -27.79 -33.20 -15.91
C ARG A 22 -27.28 -34.64 -15.93
N ASN A 23 -26.16 -34.90 -16.62
CA ASN A 23 -25.51 -36.20 -16.59
C ASN A 23 -24.71 -36.34 -15.28
N GLN A 24 -25.20 -37.18 -14.36
CA GLN A 24 -24.60 -37.36 -13.04
C GLN A 24 -23.13 -37.83 -13.08
N TYR A 25 -22.75 -38.60 -14.09
CA TYR A 25 -21.38 -39.05 -14.26
C TYR A 25 -20.48 -37.90 -14.72
N LEU A 26 -20.88 -37.14 -15.76
CA LEU A 26 -20.10 -36.00 -16.24
C LEU A 26 -19.99 -34.90 -15.18
N LEU A 27 -21.08 -34.61 -14.47
CA LEU A 27 -21.07 -33.63 -13.37
C LEU A 27 -20.11 -34.06 -12.25
N SER A 28 -20.12 -35.34 -11.86
CA SER A 28 -19.22 -35.84 -10.80
C SER A 28 -17.75 -35.80 -11.24
N GLU A 29 -17.44 -36.11 -12.50
CA GLU A 29 -16.10 -35.98 -13.07
C GLU A 29 -15.63 -34.52 -13.18
N ILE A 30 -16.51 -33.60 -13.59
CA ILE A 30 -16.21 -32.15 -13.61
C ILE A 30 -15.89 -31.67 -12.18
N GLN A 31 -16.73 -32.01 -11.21
CA GLN A 31 -16.50 -31.63 -9.80
C GLN A 31 -15.20 -32.24 -9.26
N ARG A 32 -14.89 -33.49 -9.61
CA ARG A 32 -13.63 -34.16 -9.24
C ARG A 32 -12.44 -33.42 -9.80
N HIS A 33 -12.43 -33.10 -11.10
CA HIS A 33 -11.35 -32.37 -11.74
C HIS A 33 -11.22 -30.93 -11.25
N HIS A 34 -12.32 -30.27 -10.93
CA HIS A 34 -12.31 -28.94 -10.32
C HIS A 34 -11.70 -28.96 -8.91
N ARG A 35 -12.03 -29.97 -8.08
CA ARG A 35 -11.37 -30.17 -6.77
C ARG A 35 -9.87 -30.41 -6.94
N LEU A 36 -9.49 -31.35 -7.81
CA LEU A 36 -8.08 -31.64 -8.10
C LEU A 36 -7.33 -30.42 -8.60
N TYR A 37 -7.94 -29.59 -9.46
CA TYR A 37 -7.34 -28.34 -9.89
C TYR A 37 -7.10 -27.40 -8.70
N ASN A 38 -8.12 -27.16 -7.87
CA ASN A 38 -7.99 -26.24 -6.74
C ASN A 38 -6.96 -26.70 -5.70
N GLU A 39 -6.87 -28.00 -5.46
CA GLU A 39 -5.91 -28.61 -4.54
C GLU A 39 -4.47 -28.59 -5.08
N ASN A 40 -4.29 -28.68 -6.40
CA ASN A 40 -2.97 -28.94 -7.01
C ASN A 40 -2.50 -27.84 -7.98
N LYS A 41 -3.24 -26.73 -8.11
CA LYS A 41 -2.86 -25.58 -8.97
C LYS A 41 -1.54 -24.95 -8.56
N LYS A 42 -1.16 -25.06 -7.28
CA LYS A 42 0.12 -24.59 -6.75
C LYS A 42 0.92 -25.77 -6.21
N ILE A 43 2.14 -25.96 -6.68
CA ILE A 43 3.10 -26.92 -6.14
C ILE A 43 4.32 -26.17 -5.62
N VAL A 44 4.74 -26.47 -4.38
CA VAL A 44 5.96 -25.94 -3.76
C VAL A 44 6.94 -27.09 -3.58
N VAL A 45 8.15 -26.94 -4.12
CA VAL A 45 9.23 -27.91 -4.08
C VAL A 45 10.31 -27.40 -3.13
N ASN A 46 10.33 -27.91 -1.90
CA ASN A 46 11.19 -27.42 -0.81
C ASN A 46 12.02 -28.50 -0.11
N LYS A 47 11.86 -29.77 -0.50
CA LYS A 47 12.63 -30.91 0.03
C LYS A 47 13.46 -31.59 -1.06
N SER A 48 12.82 -31.92 -2.18
CA SER A 48 13.49 -32.52 -3.33
C SER A 48 12.65 -32.37 -4.60
N MET A 49 13.28 -32.37 -5.77
CA MET A 49 12.54 -32.29 -7.04
C MET A 49 11.59 -33.46 -7.29
N ASP A 50 11.76 -34.56 -6.55
CA ASP A 50 10.84 -35.69 -6.57
C ASP A 50 9.40 -35.30 -6.18
N GLN A 51 9.24 -34.25 -5.35
CA GLN A 51 7.93 -33.67 -5.05
C GLN A 51 7.18 -33.19 -6.28
N LEU A 52 7.89 -32.83 -7.36
CA LEU A 52 7.29 -32.45 -8.64
C LEU A 52 7.29 -33.60 -9.64
N ARG A 53 8.38 -34.37 -9.75
CA ARG A 53 8.51 -35.48 -10.71
C ARG A 53 7.41 -36.52 -10.53
N TYR A 54 7.15 -36.89 -9.27
CA TYR A 54 6.24 -37.98 -8.92
C TYR A 54 4.91 -37.49 -8.36
N HIS A 55 4.64 -36.19 -8.44
CA HIS A 55 3.37 -35.64 -7.98
C HIS A 55 2.20 -36.21 -8.80
N PRO A 56 1.22 -36.90 -8.18
CA PRO A 56 0.17 -37.64 -8.90
C PRO A 56 -0.70 -36.72 -9.77
N HIS A 57 -0.77 -35.45 -9.41
CA HIS A 57 -1.63 -34.46 -10.04
C HIS A 57 -0.87 -33.26 -10.63
N ARG A 58 0.44 -33.37 -10.94
CA ARG A 58 1.25 -32.25 -11.47
C ARG A 58 0.69 -31.60 -12.74
N ARG A 59 -0.16 -32.31 -13.50
CA ARG A 59 -0.79 -31.75 -14.72
C ARG A 59 -1.75 -30.59 -14.42
N TYR A 60 -2.24 -30.47 -13.19
CA TYR A 60 -3.07 -29.32 -12.77
C TYR A 60 -2.27 -28.11 -12.32
N ALA A 61 -0.94 -28.24 -12.16
CA ALA A 61 -0.11 -27.19 -11.60
C ALA A 61 0.07 -26.04 -12.61
N THR A 62 -0.58 -24.92 -12.30
CA THR A 62 -0.42 -23.65 -13.03
C THR A 62 0.68 -22.80 -12.41
N ARG A 63 0.96 -22.96 -11.11
CA ARG A 63 2.05 -22.30 -10.39
C ARG A 63 3.00 -23.30 -9.76
N ILE A 64 4.29 -23.14 -10.03
CA ILE A 64 5.35 -23.96 -9.44
C ILE A 64 6.39 -23.06 -8.78
N GLU A 65 6.71 -23.38 -7.53
CA GLU A 65 7.74 -22.72 -6.73
C GLU A 65 8.84 -23.72 -6.38
N ILE A 66 10.09 -23.39 -6.72
CA ILE A 66 11.23 -24.27 -6.53
C ILE A 66 12.24 -23.61 -5.59
N GLU A 67 12.46 -24.24 -4.45
CA GLU A 67 13.36 -23.80 -3.36
C GLU A 67 14.54 -24.77 -3.15
N VAL A 68 14.60 -25.87 -3.92
CA VAL A 68 15.65 -26.89 -3.76
C VAL A 68 16.77 -26.70 -4.77
N ASP A 69 18.02 -26.89 -4.34
CA ASP A 69 19.18 -26.79 -5.24
C ASP A 69 19.41 -28.11 -6.01
N GLU A 70 18.45 -28.51 -6.84
CA GLU A 70 18.48 -29.74 -7.64
C GLU A 70 18.23 -29.43 -9.14
N PRO A 71 18.90 -30.13 -10.07
CA PRO A 71 18.75 -29.86 -11.50
C PRO A 71 17.37 -30.30 -12.02
N LEU A 72 16.87 -29.62 -13.05
CA LEU A 72 15.61 -29.94 -13.75
C LEU A 72 15.75 -31.19 -14.65
N LYS A 73 16.10 -32.34 -14.06
CA LYS A 73 16.20 -33.62 -14.77
C LYS A 73 14.93 -34.47 -14.65
N PRO A 74 14.47 -35.13 -15.72
CA PRO A 74 14.99 -35.07 -17.10
C PRO A 74 14.73 -33.70 -17.76
N TYR A 75 15.73 -33.16 -18.45
CA TYR A 75 15.66 -31.83 -19.06
C TYR A 75 14.45 -31.71 -20.00
N GLY A 76 13.76 -30.58 -19.92
CA GLY A 76 12.54 -30.28 -20.68
C GLY A 76 11.30 -31.11 -20.34
N GLN A 77 11.31 -31.93 -19.28
CA GLN A 77 10.17 -32.81 -18.93
C GLN A 77 9.65 -32.64 -17.50
N VAL A 78 10.46 -32.04 -16.62
CA VAL A 78 10.12 -31.88 -15.20
C VAL A 78 8.96 -30.91 -15.00
N ILE A 79 9.04 -29.74 -15.64
CA ILE A 79 8.00 -28.72 -15.53
C ILE A 79 6.81 -29.12 -16.43
N PRO A 80 5.59 -29.29 -15.87
CA PRO A 80 4.40 -29.60 -16.66
C PRO A 80 4.09 -28.51 -17.70
N TYR A 81 3.61 -28.93 -18.87
CA TYR A 81 3.16 -28.00 -19.92
C TYR A 81 1.98 -27.11 -19.51
N GLY A 82 1.26 -27.42 -18.42
CA GLY A 82 0.17 -26.56 -17.91
C GLY A 82 0.63 -25.37 -17.07
N THR A 83 1.94 -25.25 -16.80
CA THR A 83 2.47 -24.24 -15.88
C THR A 83 2.54 -22.87 -16.55
N SER A 84 1.93 -21.87 -15.90
CA SER A 84 1.91 -20.47 -16.31
C SER A 84 2.80 -19.58 -15.42
N GLU A 85 2.94 -19.91 -14.14
CA GLU A 85 3.81 -19.20 -13.18
C GLU A 85 4.93 -20.15 -12.71
N LEU A 86 6.19 -19.76 -12.94
CA LEU A 86 7.36 -20.53 -12.51
C LEU A 86 8.32 -19.65 -11.72
N HIS A 87 8.51 -19.96 -10.45
CA HIS A 87 9.37 -19.20 -9.55
C HIS A 87 10.50 -20.06 -9.00
N PHE A 88 11.73 -19.62 -9.22
CA PHE A 88 12.94 -20.15 -8.60
C PHE A 88 13.32 -19.25 -7.42
N PHE A 89 13.18 -19.76 -6.21
CA PHE A 89 13.42 -19.03 -4.96
C PHE A 89 14.89 -19.13 -4.52
N GLU A 90 15.19 -18.58 -3.34
CA GLU A 90 16.55 -18.41 -2.81
C GLU A 90 17.36 -19.71 -2.75
N GLY A 91 16.71 -20.86 -2.53
CA GLY A 91 17.43 -22.13 -2.47
C GLY A 91 17.81 -22.75 -3.81
N TYR A 92 17.39 -22.19 -4.96
CA TYR A 92 17.71 -22.76 -6.28
C TYR A 92 18.87 -22.02 -6.97
N ASN A 93 19.96 -22.73 -7.27
CA ASN A 93 21.08 -22.19 -8.06
C ASN A 93 21.69 -23.26 -8.98
N LYS A 94 20.86 -24.01 -9.71
CA LYS A 94 21.33 -24.94 -10.75
C LYS A 94 21.18 -24.36 -12.15
N GLN A 95 22.09 -24.73 -13.05
CA GLN A 95 22.00 -24.34 -14.46
C GLN A 95 20.67 -24.79 -15.07
N ILE A 96 20.03 -23.87 -15.79
CA ILE A 96 18.81 -24.11 -16.56
C ILE A 96 19.18 -24.14 -18.03
N LYS A 97 18.65 -25.13 -18.75
CA LYS A 97 18.97 -25.36 -20.16
C LYS A 97 17.81 -24.95 -21.05
N ALA A 98 18.14 -24.72 -22.32
CA ALA A 98 17.13 -24.49 -23.34
C ALA A 98 16.11 -25.64 -23.36
N GLY A 99 14.82 -25.28 -23.35
CA GLY A 99 13.71 -26.24 -23.31
C GLY A 99 13.26 -26.69 -21.91
N ASP A 100 13.99 -26.35 -20.83
CA ASP A 100 13.56 -26.70 -19.46
C ASP A 100 12.30 -25.93 -19.01
N ILE A 101 12.08 -24.75 -19.56
CA ILE A 101 10.95 -23.88 -19.25
C ILE A 101 9.90 -24.02 -20.36
N PRO A 102 8.66 -24.45 -20.06
CA PRO A 102 7.60 -24.58 -21.04
C PRO A 102 7.18 -23.23 -21.64
N THR A 103 6.77 -23.24 -22.91
CA THR A 103 6.27 -22.03 -23.61
C THR A 103 4.98 -21.47 -23.01
N THR A 104 4.26 -22.23 -22.20
CA THR A 104 3.05 -21.76 -21.49
C THR A 104 3.33 -20.81 -20.34
N VAL A 105 4.58 -20.67 -19.92
CA VAL A 105 4.97 -19.77 -18.82
C VAL A 105 4.78 -18.31 -19.25
N THR A 106 4.00 -17.57 -18.47
CA THR A 106 3.69 -16.14 -18.62
C THR A 106 4.24 -15.32 -17.47
N SER A 107 4.68 -15.94 -16.38
CA SER A 107 5.42 -15.29 -15.29
C SER A 107 6.60 -16.15 -14.89
N LEU A 108 7.80 -15.61 -15.07
CA LEU A 108 9.06 -16.30 -14.77
C LEU A 108 9.89 -15.45 -13.80
N LYS A 109 10.19 -16.02 -12.63
CA LYS A 109 10.97 -15.36 -11.59
C LYS A 109 12.19 -16.15 -11.17
N PHE A 110 13.33 -15.47 -11.15
CA PHE A 110 14.59 -15.95 -10.59
C PHE A 110 14.95 -15.11 -9.37
N SER A 111 15.26 -15.75 -8.25
CA SER A 111 15.74 -15.09 -7.04
C SER A 111 17.13 -14.47 -7.24
N GLU A 112 17.55 -13.69 -6.25
CA GLU A 112 18.90 -13.11 -6.17
C GLU A 112 20.03 -14.15 -6.05
N ASN A 113 19.72 -15.38 -5.60
CA ASN A 113 20.73 -16.44 -5.48
C ASN A 113 21.03 -17.13 -6.81
N TYR A 114 20.18 -16.96 -7.82
CA TYR A 114 20.40 -17.52 -9.14
C TYR A 114 21.47 -16.71 -9.90
N THR A 115 22.70 -17.21 -9.87
CA THR A 115 23.89 -16.50 -10.40
C THR A 115 24.47 -17.14 -11.65
N HIS A 116 23.92 -18.28 -12.09
CA HIS A 116 24.41 -18.97 -13.26
C HIS A 116 24.18 -18.15 -14.53
N PRO A 117 25.20 -18.00 -15.39
CA PRO A 117 24.99 -17.42 -16.71
C PRO A 117 24.15 -18.38 -17.56
N PHE A 118 23.19 -17.82 -18.28
CA PHE A 118 22.41 -18.52 -19.27
C PHE A 118 22.09 -17.61 -20.45
N ASP A 119 21.96 -18.22 -21.63
CA ASP A 119 21.47 -17.53 -22.81
C ASP A 119 19.95 -17.31 -22.68
N ILE A 120 19.58 -16.08 -22.34
CA ILE A 120 18.20 -15.66 -22.12
C ILE A 120 17.30 -15.99 -23.31
N LYS A 121 17.83 -15.90 -24.54
CA LYS A 121 17.07 -16.16 -25.77
C LYS A 121 16.64 -17.62 -25.89
N SER A 122 17.48 -18.54 -25.41
CA SER A 122 17.24 -19.98 -25.49
C SER A 122 16.46 -20.53 -24.29
N VAL A 123 16.64 -19.94 -23.11
CA VAL A 123 16.06 -20.41 -21.85
C VAL A 123 14.69 -19.80 -21.59
N VAL A 124 14.50 -18.51 -21.88
CA VAL A 124 13.21 -17.83 -21.67
C VAL A 124 12.37 -18.04 -22.93
N PRO A 125 11.34 -18.91 -22.89
CA PRO A 125 10.57 -19.19 -24.08
C PRO A 125 9.73 -17.96 -24.49
N PRO A 126 9.53 -17.72 -25.79
CA PRO A 126 8.45 -16.85 -26.21
C PRO A 126 7.14 -17.48 -25.74
N SER A 127 6.33 -16.73 -24.98
CA SER A 127 5.07 -17.25 -24.46
C SER A 127 4.20 -17.79 -25.61
N ALA A 128 3.58 -18.94 -25.40
CA ALA A 128 2.65 -19.54 -26.33
C ALA A 128 1.49 -18.56 -26.53
N THR A 129 1.41 -17.98 -27.73
CA THR A 129 0.30 -17.15 -28.22
C THR A 129 -0.01 -15.87 -27.45
N ASN A 130 0.61 -14.73 -27.81
CA ASN A 130 0.20 -13.35 -27.44
C ASN A 130 -0.02 -13.03 -25.95
N LEU A 131 0.26 -13.96 -25.04
CA LEU A 131 0.13 -13.76 -23.61
C LEU A 131 1.30 -12.92 -23.12
N GLU A 132 0.98 -11.98 -22.24
CA GLU A 132 1.95 -11.07 -21.64
C GLU A 132 2.94 -11.86 -20.77
N LEU A 133 4.23 -11.59 -20.93
CA LEU A 133 5.29 -12.21 -20.11
C LEU A 133 5.82 -11.21 -19.08
N ASP A 134 5.77 -11.62 -17.81
CA ASP A 134 6.43 -10.96 -16.70
C ASP A 134 7.74 -11.69 -16.36
N LEU A 135 8.86 -10.96 -16.43
CA LEU A 135 10.19 -11.52 -16.27
C LEU A 135 10.93 -10.84 -15.11
N TYR A 136 11.32 -11.62 -14.10
CA TYR A 136 12.07 -11.15 -12.94
C TYR A 136 13.44 -11.82 -12.89
N LEU A 137 14.48 -11.04 -13.16
CA LEU A 137 15.87 -11.48 -13.21
C LEU A 137 16.70 -10.68 -12.20
N PHE A 138 16.75 -11.16 -10.96
CA PHE A 138 17.40 -10.42 -9.88
C PHE A 138 18.92 -10.32 -10.04
N SER A 139 19.60 -11.39 -10.43
CA SER A 139 21.08 -11.42 -10.51
C SER A 139 21.63 -11.50 -11.93
N PHE A 140 20.78 -11.31 -12.96
CA PHE A 140 21.20 -11.32 -14.35
C PHE A 140 21.99 -10.05 -14.70
N ASN A 141 23.21 -10.22 -15.19
CA ASN A 141 24.10 -9.11 -15.59
C ASN A 141 24.89 -9.40 -16.88
N GLN A 142 24.30 -10.16 -17.82
CA GLN A 142 24.92 -10.45 -19.12
C GLN A 142 24.46 -9.43 -20.17
N THR A 143 25.30 -9.05 -21.12
CA THR A 143 24.92 -8.09 -22.19
C THR A 143 23.71 -8.58 -22.97
N LEU A 144 22.71 -7.70 -23.15
CA LEU A 144 21.51 -7.99 -23.93
C LEU A 144 21.66 -7.48 -25.37
N LYS A 145 21.26 -8.30 -26.34
CA LYS A 145 21.25 -7.99 -27.76
C LYS A 145 19.82 -7.92 -28.29
N VAL A 146 19.68 -7.33 -29.47
CA VAL A 146 18.39 -7.24 -30.17
C VAL A 146 17.85 -8.65 -30.42
N GLY A 147 16.65 -8.92 -29.91
CA GLY A 147 15.97 -10.21 -30.05
C GLY A 147 16.26 -11.23 -28.95
N ASP A 148 17.03 -10.87 -27.92
CA ASP A 148 17.27 -11.73 -26.75
C ASP A 148 16.05 -11.81 -25.84
N LEU A 149 15.36 -10.67 -25.65
CA LEU A 149 14.14 -10.61 -24.84
C LEU A 149 12.89 -10.97 -25.66
N PRO A 150 11.94 -11.73 -25.10
CA PRO A 150 10.68 -12.04 -25.79
C PRO A 150 9.88 -10.79 -26.13
N LYS A 151 9.37 -10.71 -27.37
CA LYS A 151 8.56 -9.57 -27.85
C LYS A 151 7.25 -9.39 -27.05
N THR A 152 6.76 -10.44 -26.40
CA THR A 152 5.55 -10.43 -25.56
C THR A 152 5.79 -9.93 -24.14
N CYS A 153 7.05 -9.64 -23.76
CA CYS A 153 7.37 -9.18 -22.42
C CYS A 153 6.80 -7.77 -22.15
N LYS A 154 6.05 -7.64 -21.06
CA LYS A 154 5.37 -6.41 -20.63
C LYS A 154 5.91 -5.87 -19.33
N TYR A 155 6.37 -6.76 -18.46
CA TYR A 155 7.08 -6.43 -17.24
C TYR A 155 8.48 -7.04 -17.28
N LEU A 156 9.48 -6.20 -17.08
CA LEU A 156 10.87 -6.62 -16.99
C LEU A 156 11.51 -6.04 -15.74
N TYR A 157 11.95 -6.92 -14.85
CA TYR A 157 12.75 -6.58 -13.69
C TYR A 157 14.15 -7.14 -13.84
N LEU A 158 15.13 -6.25 -13.85
CA LEU A 158 16.55 -6.54 -13.94
C LEU A 158 17.23 -5.96 -12.68
N GLY A 159 17.37 -6.79 -11.66
CA GLY A 159 17.78 -6.35 -10.32
C GLY A 159 19.23 -5.85 -10.26
N SER A 160 20.15 -6.71 -10.69
CA SER A 160 21.61 -6.53 -10.64
C SER A 160 22.22 -6.22 -12.02
N TYR A 161 21.39 -5.82 -12.98
CA TYR A 161 21.83 -5.57 -14.34
C TYR A 161 22.52 -4.22 -14.47
N ASP A 162 23.80 -4.27 -14.86
CA ASP A 162 24.68 -3.13 -15.00
C ASP A 162 25.53 -3.26 -16.29
N GLN A 163 24.88 -3.61 -17.40
CA GLN A 163 25.48 -3.59 -18.74
C GLN A 163 24.83 -2.49 -19.59
N PRO A 164 25.55 -1.84 -20.52
CA PRO A 164 24.97 -0.83 -21.40
C PRO A 164 23.78 -1.35 -22.23
N LEU A 165 22.69 -0.59 -22.29
CA LEU A 165 21.53 -0.90 -23.13
C LEU A 165 21.61 -0.13 -24.45
N GLN A 166 21.49 -0.85 -25.56
CA GLN A 166 21.42 -0.28 -26.90
C GLN A 166 19.95 -0.08 -27.34
N PRO A 167 19.67 0.85 -28.28
CA PRO A 167 18.34 0.99 -28.87
C PRO A 167 17.81 -0.35 -29.42
N ASN A 168 16.49 -0.55 -29.32
CA ASN A 168 15.76 -1.75 -29.78
C ASN A 168 16.10 -3.07 -29.06
N VAL A 169 16.94 -3.07 -28.02
CA VAL A 169 17.17 -4.26 -27.18
C VAL A 169 15.94 -4.58 -26.34
N LEU A 170 15.30 -3.54 -25.78
CA LEU A 170 14.07 -3.69 -24.99
C LEU A 170 12.86 -3.94 -25.91
N PRO A 171 11.91 -4.82 -25.51
CA PRO A 171 10.71 -5.09 -26.29
C PRO A 171 9.86 -3.83 -26.54
N ALA A 172 9.44 -3.61 -27.78
CA ALA A 172 8.71 -2.40 -28.20
C ALA A 172 7.34 -2.19 -27.52
N HIS A 173 6.81 -3.21 -26.85
CA HIS A 173 5.53 -3.17 -26.15
C HIS A 173 5.66 -3.22 -24.62
N LEU A 174 6.89 -3.14 -24.09
CA LEU A 174 7.19 -3.18 -22.66
C LEU A 174 6.47 -2.04 -21.92
N LYS A 175 5.79 -2.37 -20.83
CA LYS A 175 5.00 -1.40 -20.04
C LYS A 175 5.69 -1.00 -18.75
N ARG A 176 6.40 -1.94 -18.12
CA ARG A 176 7.03 -1.75 -16.82
C ARG A 176 8.47 -2.22 -16.90
N LEU A 177 9.39 -1.35 -16.50
CA LEU A 177 10.82 -1.63 -16.52
C LEU A 177 11.46 -1.22 -15.19
N PHE A 178 12.15 -2.17 -14.56
CA PHE A 178 12.77 -1.98 -13.26
C PHE A 178 14.27 -2.28 -13.40
N LEU A 179 15.09 -1.24 -13.27
CA LEU A 179 16.54 -1.24 -13.40
C LEU A 179 17.17 -0.73 -12.10
N THR A 180 17.25 -1.58 -11.07
CA THR A 180 17.56 -1.14 -9.70
C THR A 180 19.04 -0.91 -9.40
N THR A 181 19.95 -1.35 -10.27
CA THR A 181 21.41 -1.17 -10.12
C THR A 181 22.10 -0.63 -11.37
N PHE A 182 21.33 -0.38 -12.44
CA PHE A 182 21.83 0.02 -13.75
C PHE A 182 22.54 1.38 -13.71
N ASN A 183 23.87 1.37 -13.80
CA ASN A 183 24.70 2.55 -13.59
C ASN A 183 25.30 3.09 -14.90
N HIS A 184 24.54 3.04 -15.99
CA HIS A 184 24.94 3.54 -17.31
C HIS A 184 24.01 4.69 -17.76
N PRO A 185 24.51 5.63 -18.58
CA PRO A 185 23.68 6.69 -19.13
C PRO A 185 22.62 6.13 -20.09
N LEU A 186 21.38 6.59 -19.96
CA LEU A 186 20.31 6.28 -20.91
C LEU A 186 20.40 7.23 -22.10
N SER A 187 20.61 6.69 -23.30
CA SER A 187 20.59 7.46 -24.55
C SER A 187 19.19 7.51 -25.16
N TYR A 188 18.95 8.49 -26.04
CA TYR A 188 17.71 8.59 -26.80
C TYR A 188 17.40 7.28 -27.55
N GLY A 189 16.14 6.83 -27.49
CA GLY A 189 15.68 5.61 -28.16
C GLY A 189 16.03 4.28 -27.47
N VAL A 190 16.72 4.30 -26.32
CA VAL A 190 16.95 3.09 -25.51
C VAL A 190 15.65 2.61 -24.86
N LEU A 191 14.87 3.54 -24.30
CA LEU A 191 13.59 3.24 -23.66
C LEU A 191 12.45 3.27 -24.70
N PRO A 192 11.67 2.18 -24.86
CA PRO A 192 10.50 2.18 -25.73
C PRO A 192 9.41 3.17 -25.28
N GLU A 193 8.76 3.82 -26.26
CA GLU A 193 7.60 4.72 -26.05
C GLU A 193 6.37 4.01 -25.46
N SER A 194 6.40 2.70 -25.23
CA SER A 194 5.32 1.98 -24.57
C SER A 194 5.39 2.00 -23.05
N ILE A 195 6.54 2.34 -22.44
CA ILE A 195 6.78 2.25 -21.00
C ILE A 195 5.96 3.29 -20.23
N THR A 196 5.11 2.83 -19.33
CA THR A 196 4.29 3.69 -18.46
C THR A 196 4.82 3.74 -17.02
N ASN A 197 5.56 2.73 -16.57
CA ASN A 197 6.15 2.67 -15.23
C ASN A 197 7.64 2.33 -15.30
N LEU A 198 8.47 3.19 -14.73
CA LEU A 198 9.91 3.07 -14.76
C LEU A 198 10.52 3.22 -13.37
N ILE A 199 11.35 2.26 -12.98
CA ILE A 199 12.28 2.39 -11.87
C ILE A 199 13.70 2.37 -12.43
N ILE A 200 14.46 3.43 -12.19
CA ILE A 200 15.85 3.57 -12.64
C ILE A 200 16.78 3.81 -11.47
N PHE A 201 18.06 3.51 -11.67
CA PHE A 201 19.11 3.76 -10.71
C PHE A 201 19.47 5.26 -10.61
N ASN A 202 20.63 5.55 -10.00
CA ASN A 202 21.04 6.88 -9.55
C ASN A 202 21.72 7.72 -10.64
N GLN A 203 21.33 7.56 -11.92
CA GLN A 203 21.97 8.18 -13.07
C GLN A 203 21.34 9.52 -13.48
N VAL A 204 22.12 10.37 -14.18
CA VAL A 204 21.60 11.62 -14.75
C VAL A 204 20.59 11.27 -15.84
N VAL A 205 19.40 11.86 -15.77
CA VAL A 205 18.41 11.76 -16.85
C VAL A 205 18.49 13.02 -17.69
N LEU A 206 18.84 12.87 -18.97
CA LEU A 206 18.93 13.99 -19.89
C LEU A 206 17.55 14.29 -20.51
N PRO A 207 17.28 15.55 -20.90
CA PRO A 207 16.06 15.88 -21.64
C PRO A 207 15.87 14.99 -22.87
N GLY A 208 14.65 14.47 -23.03
CA GLY A 208 14.28 13.59 -24.14
C GLY A 208 14.67 12.12 -24.01
N THR A 209 15.32 11.68 -22.91
CA THR A 209 15.65 10.24 -22.73
C THR A 209 14.49 9.42 -22.17
N LEU A 210 13.54 10.07 -21.48
CA LEU A 210 12.35 9.41 -20.94
C LEU A 210 11.22 9.40 -21.97
N PRO A 211 10.48 8.27 -22.11
CA PRO A 211 9.39 8.17 -23.07
C PRO A 211 8.20 9.05 -22.67
N ASN A 212 7.47 9.56 -23.65
CA ASN A 212 6.34 10.47 -23.42
C ASN A 212 5.12 9.77 -22.81
N SER A 213 5.03 8.44 -22.90
CA SER A 213 3.97 7.64 -22.28
C SER A 213 4.16 7.39 -20.79
N LEU A 214 5.29 7.81 -20.21
CA LEU A 214 5.62 7.55 -18.82
C LEU A 214 4.64 8.26 -17.87
N THR A 215 3.97 7.50 -17.01
CA THR A 215 3.03 8.02 -16.01
C THR A 215 3.56 7.91 -14.58
N THR A 216 4.45 6.95 -14.33
CA THR A 216 5.08 6.75 -13.02
C THR A 216 6.59 6.60 -13.16
N LEU A 217 7.35 7.43 -12.44
CA LEU A 217 8.80 7.37 -12.35
C LEU A 217 9.23 7.23 -10.89
N THR A 218 10.10 6.26 -10.62
CA THR A 218 10.77 6.12 -9.32
C THR A 218 12.28 6.09 -9.52
N PHE A 219 12.97 6.99 -8.82
CA PHE A 219 14.43 7.01 -8.78
C PHE A 219 14.98 6.06 -7.72
N GLY A 220 16.16 5.50 -7.99
CA GLY A 220 16.86 4.58 -7.11
C GLY A 220 17.26 5.22 -5.78
N TYR A 221 17.56 4.39 -4.78
CA TYR A 221 17.76 4.81 -3.40
C TYR A 221 18.80 5.94 -3.22
N HIS A 222 19.91 5.92 -3.97
CA HIS A 222 20.99 6.90 -3.88
C HIS A 222 20.92 8.03 -4.91
N PHE A 223 19.80 8.18 -5.63
CA PHE A 223 19.64 9.26 -6.60
C PHE A 223 19.64 10.60 -5.86
N ASN A 224 20.64 11.43 -6.14
CA ASN A 224 20.80 12.75 -5.51
C ASN A 224 21.30 13.79 -6.51
N GLN A 225 20.81 13.71 -7.74
CA GLN A 225 21.21 14.60 -8.82
C GLN A 225 20.10 15.59 -9.13
N THR A 226 20.45 16.74 -9.68
CA THR A 226 19.46 17.76 -10.09
C THR A 226 18.62 17.24 -11.25
N VAL A 227 17.34 17.63 -11.29
CA VAL A 227 16.43 17.36 -12.42
C VAL A 227 16.14 18.70 -13.12
N PRO A 228 16.83 19.01 -14.24
CA PRO A 228 16.60 20.25 -14.97
C PRO A 228 15.19 20.32 -15.60
N PRO A 229 14.68 21.54 -15.89
CA PRO A 229 13.50 21.72 -16.72
C PRO A 229 13.57 20.97 -18.04
N GLY A 230 12.46 20.34 -18.44
CA GLY A 230 12.37 19.54 -19.67
C GLY A 230 12.91 18.11 -19.57
N THR A 231 13.48 17.69 -18.42
CA THR A 231 13.90 16.30 -18.20
C THR A 231 12.72 15.34 -18.03
N LEU A 232 11.68 15.75 -17.30
CA LEU A 232 10.52 14.91 -17.00
C LEU A 232 9.43 15.03 -18.10
N PRO A 233 8.81 13.92 -18.53
CA PRO A 233 7.81 13.94 -19.60
C PRO A 233 6.48 14.54 -19.14
N ASN A 234 5.77 15.19 -20.07
CA ASN A 234 4.55 15.95 -19.82
C ASN A 234 3.32 15.13 -19.40
N ASN A 235 3.39 13.79 -19.42
CA ASN A 235 2.30 12.90 -18.99
C ASN A 235 2.54 12.29 -17.60
N LEU A 236 3.67 12.61 -16.96
CA LEU A 236 4.05 12.03 -15.67
C LEU A 236 3.05 12.43 -14.58
N LYS A 237 2.45 11.43 -13.92
CA LYS A 237 1.44 11.61 -12.87
C LYS A 237 2.01 11.42 -11.47
N THR A 238 2.94 10.47 -11.33
CA THR A 238 3.56 10.12 -10.05
C THR A 238 5.08 10.16 -10.16
N LEU A 239 5.71 10.89 -9.24
CA LEU A 239 7.16 10.98 -9.12
C LEU A 239 7.59 10.63 -7.68
N ASN A 240 8.47 9.64 -7.57
CA ASN A 240 9.08 9.23 -6.31
C ASN A 240 10.59 9.41 -6.38
N PHE A 241 11.13 10.28 -5.55
CA PHE A 241 12.59 10.44 -5.42
C PHE A 241 13.21 9.35 -4.55
N GLY A 242 14.51 9.11 -4.75
CA GLY A 242 15.30 8.20 -3.93
C GLY A 242 15.49 8.68 -2.49
N ILE A 243 15.76 7.75 -1.56
CA ILE A 243 15.95 8.01 -0.12
C ILE A 243 16.94 9.15 0.14
N PHE A 244 18.04 9.21 -0.61
CA PHE A 244 19.11 10.18 -0.43
C PHE A 244 18.95 11.47 -1.26
N PHE A 245 17.84 11.65 -1.99
CA PHE A 245 17.62 12.86 -2.78
C PHE A 245 17.52 14.09 -1.89
N ASN A 246 18.37 15.08 -2.13
CA ASN A 246 18.44 16.32 -1.36
C ASN A 246 18.90 17.51 -2.23
N GLN A 247 18.42 17.56 -3.48
CA GLN A 247 18.67 18.67 -4.40
C GLN A 247 17.50 19.63 -4.45
N VAL A 248 17.77 20.91 -4.74
CA VAL A 248 16.71 21.93 -4.92
C VAL A 248 15.86 21.58 -6.14
N VAL A 249 14.55 21.60 -5.98
CA VAL A 249 13.60 21.48 -7.10
C VAL A 249 13.45 22.86 -7.74
N GLN A 250 13.94 23.00 -8.97
CA GLN A 250 13.86 24.26 -9.73
C GLN A 250 12.44 24.50 -10.24
N PRO A 251 12.00 25.77 -10.40
CA PRO A 251 10.81 26.10 -11.17
C PRO A 251 10.83 25.41 -12.54
N ASP A 252 9.66 24.99 -13.01
CA ASP A 252 9.46 24.29 -14.30
C ASP A 252 10.16 22.92 -14.45
N SER A 253 10.80 22.39 -13.40
CA SER A 253 11.40 21.03 -13.42
C SER A 253 10.35 19.91 -13.30
N LEU A 254 9.22 20.20 -12.66
CA LEU A 254 8.12 19.25 -12.48
C LEU A 254 7.00 19.52 -13.49
N PRO A 255 6.50 18.51 -14.21
CA PRO A 255 5.49 18.71 -15.24
C PRO A 255 4.12 19.03 -14.65
N ASN A 256 3.33 19.86 -15.34
CA ASN A 256 1.95 20.23 -14.97
C ASN A 256 0.93 19.09 -15.02
N SER A 257 1.36 17.87 -15.36
CA SER A 257 0.56 16.65 -15.25
C SER A 257 0.68 15.98 -13.88
N LEU A 258 1.66 16.35 -13.07
CA LEU A 258 2.02 15.66 -11.84
C LEU A 258 0.96 15.89 -10.77
N THR A 259 0.38 14.81 -10.26
CA THR A 259 -0.67 14.85 -9.23
C THR A 259 -0.14 14.40 -7.87
N THR A 260 0.89 13.55 -7.86
CA THR A 260 1.46 12.97 -6.65
C THR A 260 2.97 13.13 -6.64
N LEU A 261 3.49 13.76 -5.58
CA LEU A 261 4.92 13.95 -5.35
C LEU A 261 5.29 13.45 -3.95
N THR A 262 6.29 12.57 -3.89
CA THR A 262 6.88 12.11 -2.63
C THR A 262 8.37 12.44 -2.62
N PHE A 263 8.76 13.31 -1.69
CA PHE A 263 10.14 13.45 -1.28
C PHE A 263 10.47 12.37 -0.25
N ALA A 264 11.55 11.62 -0.47
CA ALA A 264 11.94 10.55 0.43
C ALA A 264 12.75 11.06 1.64
N HIS A 265 13.49 10.18 2.30
CA HIS A 265 13.97 10.36 3.69
C HIS A 265 14.85 11.59 3.92
N CYS A 266 15.81 11.89 3.03
CA CYS A 266 16.86 12.89 3.26
C CYS A 266 16.57 14.28 2.69
N PHE A 267 15.47 14.48 1.97
CA PHE A 267 15.17 15.77 1.35
C PHE A 267 14.94 16.84 2.42
N ASN A 268 15.74 17.91 2.39
CA ASN A 268 15.68 19.03 3.33
C ASN A 268 16.06 20.36 2.67
N GLN A 269 15.67 20.54 1.40
CA GLN A 269 15.87 21.79 0.65
C GLN A 269 14.64 22.69 0.71
N VAL A 270 14.86 23.99 0.52
CA VAL A 270 13.78 24.99 0.48
C VAL A 270 12.86 24.71 -0.72
N VAL A 271 11.54 24.77 -0.50
CA VAL A 271 10.53 24.73 -1.56
C VAL A 271 10.31 26.15 -2.06
N SER A 272 10.88 26.46 -3.23
CA SER A 272 10.79 27.79 -3.83
C SER A 272 9.41 28.03 -4.47
N LEU A 273 9.00 29.30 -4.56
CA LEU A 273 7.80 29.70 -5.29
C LEU A 273 7.87 29.20 -6.74
N GLY A 274 6.79 28.57 -7.23
CA GLY A 274 6.71 28.00 -8.58
C GLY A 274 7.44 26.66 -8.77
N ALA A 275 8.09 26.09 -7.74
CA ALA A 275 8.76 24.79 -7.85
C ALA A 275 7.77 23.61 -7.93
N LEU A 276 6.57 23.75 -7.34
CA LEU A 276 5.53 22.74 -7.32
C LEU A 276 4.42 23.07 -8.34
N PRO A 277 4.00 22.14 -9.20
CA PRO A 277 2.99 22.42 -10.21
C PRO A 277 1.59 22.51 -9.59
N ASN A 278 0.74 23.37 -10.17
CA ASN A 278 -0.64 23.58 -9.68
C ASN A 278 -1.55 22.35 -9.83
N SER A 279 -1.15 21.34 -10.61
CA SER A 279 -1.86 20.06 -10.73
C SER A 279 -1.69 19.15 -9.51
N LEU A 280 -0.76 19.45 -8.62
CA LEU A 280 -0.40 18.59 -7.51
C LEU A 280 -1.52 18.54 -6.48
N THR A 281 -2.01 17.34 -6.18
CA THR A 281 -3.06 17.08 -5.19
C THR A 281 -2.51 16.43 -3.93
N THR A 282 -1.42 15.66 -4.06
CA THR A 282 -0.78 14.96 -2.94
C THR A 282 0.71 15.29 -2.86
N LEU A 283 1.14 15.81 -1.71
CA LEU A 283 2.53 16.10 -1.40
C LEU A 283 2.93 15.42 -0.09
N THR A 284 3.99 14.63 -0.13
CA THR A 284 4.58 13.99 1.05
C THR A 284 6.04 14.38 1.18
N PHE A 285 6.41 14.94 2.32
CA PHE A 285 7.79 15.14 2.74
C PHE A 285 8.24 13.96 3.60
N GLY A 286 9.45 13.46 3.33
CA GLY A 286 10.06 12.39 4.09
C GLY A 286 10.68 12.87 5.41
N TYR A 287 11.38 11.96 6.06
CA TYR A 287 11.82 12.07 7.46
C TYR A 287 12.53 13.38 7.82
N SER A 288 13.51 13.81 7.01
CA SER A 288 14.46 14.88 7.38
C SER A 288 14.02 16.30 7.01
N PHE A 289 12.87 16.45 6.34
CA PHE A 289 12.44 17.78 5.87
C PHE A 289 12.07 18.67 7.05
N ASN A 290 12.78 19.79 7.20
CA ASN A 290 12.60 20.73 8.30
C ASN A 290 12.83 22.20 7.87
N GLN A 291 12.48 22.53 6.61
CA GLN A 291 12.56 23.90 6.10
C GLN A 291 11.24 24.65 6.30
N VAL A 292 11.31 25.96 6.47
CA VAL A 292 10.13 26.83 6.49
C VAL A 292 9.50 26.82 5.08
N ILE A 293 8.18 26.73 5.02
CA ILE A 293 7.43 26.83 3.78
C ILE A 293 6.87 28.25 3.67
N PRO A 294 7.32 29.06 2.69
CA PRO A 294 6.77 30.39 2.47
C PRO A 294 5.30 30.34 2.02
N PRO A 295 4.47 31.34 2.38
CA PRO A 295 3.16 31.54 1.78
C PRO A 295 3.22 31.54 0.25
N GLY A 296 2.30 30.81 -0.40
CA GLY A 296 2.26 30.65 -1.85
C GLY A 296 3.22 29.61 -2.44
N ALA A 297 4.08 28.96 -1.64
CA ALA A 297 4.95 27.88 -2.13
C ALA A 297 4.21 26.55 -2.35
N LEU A 298 3.09 26.33 -1.65
CA LEU A 298 2.23 25.17 -1.86
C LEU A 298 1.18 25.45 -2.94
N PRO A 299 0.89 24.49 -3.84
CA PRO A 299 -0.06 24.69 -4.93
C PRO A 299 -1.51 24.72 -4.43
N ASN A 300 -2.35 25.53 -5.10
CA ASN A 300 -3.72 25.82 -4.69
C ASN A 300 -4.70 24.64 -4.81
N ASN A 301 -4.34 23.54 -5.48
CA ASN A 301 -5.17 22.33 -5.62
C ASN A 301 -4.73 21.20 -4.68
N LEU A 302 -3.77 21.46 -3.78
CA LEU A 302 -3.25 20.46 -2.87
C LEU A 302 -4.32 20.03 -1.87
N THR A 303 -4.72 18.76 -1.88
CA THR A 303 -5.74 18.22 -0.97
C THR A 303 -5.11 17.44 0.17
N THR A 304 -3.94 16.84 -0.04
CA THR A 304 -3.22 16.04 0.96
C THR A 304 -1.79 16.52 1.12
N LEU A 305 -1.45 16.88 2.36
CA LEU A 305 -0.09 17.27 2.76
C LEU A 305 0.37 16.43 3.96
N LYS A 306 1.53 15.79 3.82
CA LYS A 306 2.15 14.99 4.88
C LYS A 306 3.56 15.47 5.14
N PHE A 307 3.82 15.90 6.36
CA PHE A 307 5.17 16.18 6.84
C PHE A 307 5.82 14.95 7.47
N GLY A 308 7.14 14.89 7.35
CA GLY A 308 7.95 13.84 7.97
C GLY A 308 8.18 14.05 9.46
N TYR A 309 9.11 13.25 9.98
CA TYR A 309 9.38 13.13 11.41
C TYR A 309 10.09 14.37 11.98
N ASP A 310 11.09 14.91 11.28
CA ASP A 310 11.92 16.03 11.76
C ASP A 310 11.28 17.40 11.54
N PHE A 311 10.14 17.48 10.86
CA PHE A 311 9.48 18.76 10.58
C PHE A 311 9.03 19.45 11.88
N ASN A 312 9.67 20.57 12.18
CA ASN A 312 9.56 21.33 13.42
C ASN A 312 9.43 22.84 13.17
N GLN A 313 9.01 23.24 11.97
CA GLN A 313 8.83 24.65 11.64
C GLN A 313 7.41 25.10 11.93
N ALA A 314 7.26 26.37 12.33
CA ALA A 314 5.95 26.99 12.44
C ALA A 314 5.29 27.11 11.05
N ILE A 315 4.00 26.80 10.97
CA ILE A 315 3.19 27.04 9.78
C ILE A 315 2.61 28.45 9.91
N LEU A 316 3.09 29.37 9.08
CA LEU A 316 2.60 30.75 9.07
C LEU A 316 1.17 30.81 8.49
N PRO A 317 0.38 31.83 8.85
CA PRO A 317 -0.89 32.11 8.16
C PRO A 317 -0.71 32.15 6.64
N ASP A 318 -1.74 31.72 5.90
CA ASP A 318 -1.76 31.66 4.42
C ASP A 318 -0.73 30.71 3.78
N THR A 319 -0.01 29.91 4.56
CA THR A 319 0.92 28.88 4.03
C THR A 319 0.17 27.67 3.47
N LEU A 320 -0.88 27.22 4.18
CA LEU A 320 -1.66 26.05 3.78
C LEU A 320 -2.76 26.45 2.79
N PRO A 321 -2.91 25.77 1.64
CA PRO A 321 -3.91 26.11 0.65
C PRO A 321 -5.33 25.77 1.12
N ASN A 322 -6.31 26.57 0.69
CA ASN A 322 -7.74 26.39 1.03
C ASN A 322 -8.39 25.13 0.41
N SER A 323 -7.67 24.40 -0.43
CA SER A 323 -8.10 23.08 -0.94
C SER A 323 -7.74 21.93 0.00
N LEU A 324 -6.93 22.18 1.03
CA LEU A 324 -6.33 21.13 1.85
C LEU A 324 -7.40 20.47 2.72
N THR A 325 -7.59 19.16 2.56
CA THR A 325 -8.56 18.36 3.32
C THR A 325 -7.88 17.46 4.33
N THR A 326 -6.65 17.02 4.04
CA THR A 326 -5.87 16.11 4.87
C THR A 326 -4.49 16.68 5.19
N LEU A 327 -4.20 16.82 6.48
CA LEU A 327 -2.90 17.27 6.98
C LEU A 327 -2.33 16.26 7.99
N THR A 328 -1.06 15.90 7.82
CA THR A 328 -0.27 15.20 8.85
C THR A 328 0.95 16.06 9.20
N PHE A 329 1.10 16.45 10.47
CA PHE A 329 2.21 17.30 10.92
C PHE A 329 2.54 17.09 12.41
N SER A 330 3.75 17.44 12.86
CA SER A 330 4.28 16.98 14.17
C SER A 330 4.37 18.03 15.28
N TYR A 331 4.04 19.31 15.04
CA TYR A 331 4.46 20.40 15.92
C TYR A 331 3.36 21.39 16.36
N ALA A 332 3.70 22.62 16.76
CA ALA A 332 2.76 23.63 17.21
C ALA A 332 1.79 24.09 16.10
N ILE A 333 0.54 24.35 16.47
CA ILE A 333 -0.43 25.06 15.62
C ILE A 333 -0.66 26.43 16.23
N LEU A 334 -0.52 27.48 15.42
CA LEU A 334 -0.99 28.81 15.79
C LEU A 334 -2.48 28.94 15.43
N PRO A 335 -3.32 29.57 16.28
CA PRO A 335 -4.71 29.87 15.92
C PRO A 335 -4.78 30.57 14.55
N GLY A 336 -5.69 30.11 13.69
CA GLY A 336 -5.86 30.63 12.32
C GLY A 336 -4.88 30.11 11.26
N SER A 337 -3.93 29.23 11.61
CA SER A 337 -2.98 28.65 10.63
C SER A 337 -3.55 27.48 9.81
N LEU A 338 -4.65 26.86 10.26
CA LEU A 338 -5.29 25.73 9.57
C LEU A 338 -6.43 26.22 8.66
N PRO A 339 -6.52 25.72 7.41
CA PRO A 339 -7.58 26.10 6.50
C PRO A 339 -8.93 25.47 6.91
N ASN A 340 -10.03 26.21 6.68
CA ASN A 340 -11.37 25.74 7.00
C ASN A 340 -11.83 24.52 6.18
N SER A 341 -11.16 24.20 5.08
CA SER A 341 -11.41 23.01 4.25
C SER A 341 -10.95 21.71 4.91
N LEU A 342 -10.15 21.78 5.98
CA LEU A 342 -9.51 20.62 6.57
C LEU A 342 -10.54 19.72 7.28
N THR A 343 -10.64 18.47 6.84
CA THR A 343 -11.55 17.46 7.41
C THR A 343 -10.80 16.41 8.23
N THR A 344 -9.53 16.16 7.89
CA THR A 344 -8.69 15.17 8.56
C THR A 344 -7.36 15.79 9.02
N LEU A 345 -7.11 15.73 10.33
CA LEU A 345 -5.86 16.17 10.94
C LEU A 345 -5.23 15.02 11.73
N LYS A 346 -3.96 14.74 11.42
CA LYS A 346 -3.14 13.79 12.17
C LYS A 346 -1.90 14.47 12.73
N PHE A 347 -1.78 14.46 14.04
CA PHE A 347 -0.56 14.88 14.72
C PHE A 347 0.51 13.79 14.66
N GLY A 348 1.75 14.19 14.45
CA GLY A 348 2.93 13.33 14.42
C GLY A 348 3.38 12.90 15.81
N ILE A 349 4.31 11.94 15.86
CA ILE A 349 4.71 11.17 17.07
C ILE A 349 5.02 12.06 18.28
N HIS A 350 5.65 13.22 18.07
CA HIS A 350 6.15 14.10 19.13
C HIS A 350 5.21 15.22 19.57
N PHE A 351 4.05 15.38 18.92
CA PHE A 351 3.12 16.43 19.28
C PHE A 351 2.63 16.26 20.72
N ASN A 352 2.86 17.26 21.57
CA ASN A 352 2.46 17.25 22.97
C ASN A 352 2.14 18.65 23.52
N GLN A 353 1.58 19.52 22.67
CA GLN A 353 1.17 20.88 23.06
C GLN A 353 -0.33 20.93 23.36
N VAL A 354 -0.74 21.86 24.22
CA VAL A 354 -2.16 22.09 24.53
C VAL A 354 -2.86 22.64 23.29
N VAL A 355 -4.01 22.06 22.95
CA VAL A 355 -4.87 22.57 21.88
C VAL A 355 -5.82 23.61 22.50
N LEU A 356 -5.65 24.88 22.14
CA LEU A 356 -6.49 25.97 22.65
C LEU A 356 -7.82 26.05 21.87
N PRO A 357 -8.91 26.53 22.50
CA PRO A 357 -10.16 26.83 21.80
C PRO A 357 -9.94 27.71 20.56
N GLY A 358 -10.60 27.35 19.45
CA GLY A 358 -10.46 28.05 18.16
C GLY A 358 -9.20 27.70 17.36
N THR A 359 -8.33 26.80 17.84
CA THR A 359 -7.14 26.36 17.07
C THR A 359 -7.50 25.43 15.91
N LEU A 360 -8.50 24.56 16.10
CA LEU A 360 -8.93 23.58 15.11
C LEU A 360 -10.07 24.14 14.24
N PRO A 361 -10.09 23.86 12.92
CA PRO A 361 -11.10 24.39 12.02
C PRO A 361 -12.47 23.71 12.23
N ASN A 362 -13.53 24.47 11.97
CA ASN A 362 -14.92 24.07 12.25
C ASN A 362 -15.48 22.93 11.37
N ASN A 363 -14.76 22.52 10.32
CA ASN A 363 -15.16 21.41 9.45
C ASN A 363 -14.36 20.12 9.71
N LEU A 364 -13.51 20.10 10.73
CA LEU A 364 -12.68 18.94 11.06
C LEU A 364 -13.56 17.79 11.55
N THR A 365 -13.57 16.67 10.84
CA THR A 365 -14.35 15.48 11.18
C THR A 365 -13.50 14.41 11.85
N THR A 366 -12.21 14.34 11.52
CA THR A 366 -11.30 13.29 11.99
C THR A 366 -10.06 13.91 12.61
N LEU A 367 -9.79 13.55 13.86
CA LEU A 367 -8.61 13.98 14.60
C LEU A 367 -7.87 12.77 15.19
N THR A 368 -6.59 12.66 14.88
CA THR A 368 -5.69 11.68 15.50
C THR A 368 -4.53 12.38 16.18
N PHE A 369 -4.40 12.20 17.48
CA PHE A 369 -3.25 12.69 18.26
C PHE A 369 -2.02 11.79 18.10
N GLY A 370 -0.85 12.41 18.19
CA GLY A 370 0.44 11.74 18.11
C GLY A 370 0.77 10.90 19.34
N HIS A 371 1.70 9.95 19.21
CA HIS A 371 2.04 8.98 20.26
C HIS A 371 2.34 9.62 21.63
N ARG A 372 3.06 10.75 21.67
CA ARG A 372 3.48 11.42 22.91
C ARG A 372 2.45 12.39 23.49
N PHE A 373 1.33 12.62 22.81
CA PHE A 373 0.32 13.57 23.29
C PHE A 373 -0.24 13.13 24.64
N ASN A 374 -0.07 13.97 25.67
CA ASN A 374 -0.53 13.73 27.02
C ASN A 374 -0.93 15.04 27.73
N GLN A 375 -1.55 15.95 26.98
CA GLN A 375 -2.08 17.21 27.51
C GLN A 375 -3.58 17.09 27.78
N VAL A 376 -4.09 17.89 28.73
CA VAL A 376 -5.53 17.97 29.03
C VAL A 376 -6.28 18.51 27.82
N VAL A 377 -7.43 17.91 27.50
CA VAL A 377 -8.35 18.42 26.47
C VAL A 377 -9.28 19.44 27.13
N LEU A 378 -9.15 20.70 26.72
CA LEU A 378 -9.95 21.80 27.27
C LEU A 378 -11.37 21.81 26.66
N PRO A 379 -12.40 22.25 27.39
CA PRO A 379 -13.71 22.52 26.82
C PRO A 379 -13.62 23.47 25.61
N ASN A 380 -14.41 23.23 24.58
CA ASN A 380 -14.42 23.98 23.31
C ASN A 380 -13.10 23.95 22.50
N SER A 381 -12.12 23.10 22.86
CA SER A 381 -10.89 22.92 22.06
C SER A 381 -11.11 22.04 20.82
N LEU A 382 -12.10 21.14 20.87
CA LEU A 382 -12.49 20.27 19.77
C LEU A 382 -13.73 20.84 19.05
N PRO A 383 -13.75 20.86 17.70
CA PRO A 383 -14.86 21.45 16.95
C PRO A 383 -16.10 20.54 16.98
N ASN A 384 -17.28 21.15 16.90
CA ASN A 384 -18.58 20.46 16.89
C ASN A 384 -18.88 19.65 15.61
N SER A 385 -17.98 19.66 14.64
CA SER A 385 -18.01 18.79 13.46
C SER A 385 -17.31 17.44 13.69
N LEU A 386 -16.55 17.31 14.78
CA LEU A 386 -15.66 16.16 14.98
C LEU A 386 -16.46 14.89 15.26
N THR A 387 -16.31 13.88 14.40
CA THR A 387 -17.00 12.59 14.51
C THR A 387 -16.07 11.49 14.98
N THR A 388 -14.77 11.58 14.66
CA THR A 388 -13.77 10.57 15.00
C THR A 388 -12.60 11.19 15.76
N LEU A 389 -12.35 10.70 16.97
CA LEU A 389 -11.23 11.09 17.81
C LEU A 389 -10.38 9.88 18.20
N THR A 390 -9.09 9.95 17.92
CA THR A 390 -8.11 8.94 18.34
C THR A 390 -7.01 9.59 19.16
N PHE A 391 -6.85 9.16 20.41
CA PHE A 391 -5.74 9.56 21.26
C PHE A 391 -4.48 8.74 20.98
N GLY A 392 -3.32 9.36 21.18
CA GLY A 392 -2.03 8.72 21.02
C GLY A 392 -1.65 7.81 22.18
N TYR A 393 -0.62 6.99 21.96
CA TYR A 393 -0.13 5.94 22.86
C TYR A 393 0.05 6.35 24.33
N SER A 394 0.53 7.57 24.61
CA SER A 394 0.87 8.07 25.94
C SER A 394 -0.24 8.86 26.64
N PHE A 395 -1.38 9.12 25.98
CA PHE A 395 -2.45 9.93 26.56
C PHE A 395 -3.03 9.26 27.82
N ASN A 396 -2.95 9.95 28.96
CA ASN A 396 -3.44 9.47 30.25
C ASN A 396 -3.93 10.61 31.16
N GLN A 397 -4.57 11.62 30.56
CA GLN A 397 -5.18 12.73 31.29
C GLN A 397 -6.66 12.46 31.57
N VAL A 398 -7.19 13.05 32.65
CA VAL A 398 -8.62 13.02 32.94
C VAL A 398 -9.37 13.82 31.87
N LEU A 399 -10.51 13.30 31.43
CA LEU A 399 -11.42 14.02 30.56
C LEU A 399 -12.31 14.95 31.38
N LEU A 400 -12.32 16.23 31.03
CA LEU A 400 -13.19 17.22 31.67
C LEU A 400 -14.61 17.12 31.11
N SER A 401 -15.60 17.55 31.90
CA SER A 401 -16.97 17.77 31.41
C SER A 401 -16.93 18.75 30.23
N ASP A 402 -17.74 18.50 29.20
CA ASP A 402 -17.83 19.28 27.96
C ASP A 402 -16.53 19.38 27.12
N SER A 403 -15.53 18.52 27.39
CA SER A 403 -14.29 18.46 26.59
C SER A 403 -14.46 17.71 25.27
N LEU A 404 -15.46 16.83 25.16
CA LEU A 404 -15.76 16.06 23.95
C LEU A 404 -17.01 16.62 23.26
N PRO A 405 -17.00 16.83 21.93
CA PRO A 405 -18.12 17.41 21.22
C PRO A 405 -19.29 16.41 21.06
N ASN A 406 -20.52 16.93 21.07
CA ASN A 406 -21.75 16.14 20.92
C ASN A 406 -21.96 15.51 19.53
N SER A 407 -21.06 15.76 18.59
CA SER A 407 -21.02 15.12 17.26
C SER A 407 -20.19 13.84 17.24
N LEU A 408 -19.43 13.55 18.31
CA LEU A 408 -18.44 12.48 18.31
C LEU A 408 -19.12 11.12 18.30
N THR A 409 -18.85 10.31 17.28
CA THR A 409 -19.42 8.96 17.12
C THR A 409 -18.40 7.87 17.43
N THR A 410 -17.11 8.14 17.19
CA THR A 410 -16.02 7.19 17.41
C THR A 410 -14.94 7.80 18.30
N LEU A 411 -14.66 7.13 19.42
CA LEU A 411 -13.60 7.48 20.36
C LEU A 411 -12.67 6.29 20.59
N THR A 412 -11.38 6.50 20.37
CA THR A 412 -10.33 5.51 20.63
C THR A 412 -9.28 6.10 21.56
N PHE A 413 -9.07 5.47 22.71
CA PHE A 413 -7.98 5.81 23.63
C PHE A 413 -6.69 5.09 23.27
N GLY A 414 -5.56 5.75 23.53
CA GLY A 414 -4.24 5.14 23.39
C GLY A 414 -3.90 4.21 24.55
N ASN A 415 -2.81 3.44 24.38
CA ASN A 415 -2.48 2.32 25.26
C ASN A 415 -2.38 2.68 26.75
N HIS A 416 -1.82 3.84 27.09
CA HIS A 416 -1.57 4.27 28.48
C HIS A 416 -2.78 4.86 29.20
N PHE A 417 -3.90 5.08 28.52
CA PHE A 417 -5.07 5.67 29.16
C PHE A 417 -5.61 4.73 30.25
N ASN A 418 -5.59 5.19 31.50
CA ASN A 418 -6.06 4.44 32.66
C ASN A 418 -6.69 5.35 33.72
N GLN A 419 -7.35 6.43 33.28
CA GLN A 419 -8.10 7.33 34.16
C GLN A 419 -9.57 6.89 34.28
N VAL A 420 -10.20 7.21 35.41
CA VAL A 420 -11.64 6.97 35.60
C VAL A 420 -12.44 7.88 34.66
N VAL A 421 -13.43 7.34 33.96
CA VAL A 421 -14.35 8.11 33.12
C VAL A 421 -15.65 8.35 33.89
N LEU A 422 -15.90 9.60 34.27
CA LEU A 422 -17.06 9.98 35.07
C LEU A 422 -18.37 9.96 34.25
N PRO A 423 -19.52 9.66 34.87
CA PRO A 423 -20.83 9.80 34.23
C PRO A 423 -21.04 11.18 33.60
N GLY A 424 -21.62 11.22 32.40
CA GLY A 424 -21.83 12.46 31.65
C GLY A 424 -20.61 13.00 30.89
N THR A 425 -19.43 12.36 30.97
CA THR A 425 -18.23 12.80 30.24
C THR A 425 -18.25 12.39 28.76
N LEU A 426 -18.84 11.23 28.46
CA LEU A 426 -18.94 10.72 27.09
C LEU A 426 -20.21 11.28 26.41
N PRO A 427 -20.11 11.79 25.16
CA PRO A 427 -21.27 12.37 24.48
C PRO A 427 -22.29 11.29 24.08
N ASN A 428 -23.57 11.64 24.11
CA ASN A 428 -24.67 10.72 23.78
C ASN A 428 -24.66 10.24 22.32
N SER A 429 -23.95 10.92 21.42
CA SER A 429 -23.77 10.53 20.02
C SER A 429 -22.82 9.36 19.81
N LEU A 430 -22.05 8.96 20.84
CA LEU A 430 -20.98 7.99 20.71
C LEU A 430 -21.54 6.58 20.43
N THR A 431 -21.14 5.99 19.30
CA THR A 431 -21.54 4.64 18.88
C THR A 431 -20.41 3.64 19.07
N THR A 432 -19.16 4.08 18.97
CA THR A 432 -17.97 3.22 19.06
C THR A 432 -16.99 3.76 20.10
N LEU A 433 -16.67 2.94 21.10
CA LEU A 433 -15.70 3.25 22.14
C LEU A 433 -14.66 2.13 22.24
N THR A 434 -13.39 2.52 22.12
CA THR A 434 -12.25 1.61 22.29
C THR A 434 -11.32 2.12 23.37
N PHE A 435 -11.13 1.32 24.41
CA PHE A 435 -10.13 1.56 25.46
C PHE A 435 -8.78 0.95 25.09
N GLY A 436 -7.70 1.62 25.52
CA GLY A 436 -6.33 1.20 25.27
C GLY A 436 -5.87 0.02 26.14
N TYR A 437 -4.68 -0.50 25.81
CA TYR A 437 -4.07 -1.70 26.40
C TYR A 437 -4.09 -1.74 27.95
N TYR A 438 -3.76 -0.64 28.63
CA TYR A 438 -3.61 -0.58 30.09
C TYR A 438 -4.87 -0.16 30.85
N PHE A 439 -5.98 0.15 30.17
CA PHE A 439 -7.20 0.59 30.84
C PHE A 439 -7.75 -0.52 31.74
N ASN A 440 -7.88 -0.24 33.05
CA ASN A 440 -8.38 -1.17 34.04
C ASN A 440 -9.13 -0.46 35.18
N GLN A 441 -9.91 0.57 34.83
CA GLN A 441 -10.76 1.31 35.77
C GLN A 441 -12.20 0.77 35.76
N VAL A 442 -12.90 0.90 36.89
CA VAL A 442 -14.31 0.52 37.00
C VAL A 442 -15.17 1.41 36.09
N VAL A 443 -16.09 0.79 35.36
CA VAL A 443 -17.09 1.51 34.56
C VAL A 443 -18.32 1.77 35.44
N LEU A 444 -18.51 3.03 35.84
CA LEU A 444 -19.63 3.43 36.70
C LEU A 444 -20.97 3.44 35.93
N LEU A 445 -22.05 3.30 36.68
CA LEU A 445 -23.41 3.43 36.12
C LEU A 445 -23.58 4.83 35.52
N GLY A 446 -24.05 4.89 34.27
CA GLY A 446 -24.21 6.15 33.53
C GLY A 446 -22.94 6.70 32.88
N THR A 447 -21.81 5.99 32.95
CA THR A 447 -20.59 6.35 32.21
C THR A 447 -20.74 6.11 30.71
N LEU A 448 -21.32 4.98 30.30
CA LEU A 448 -21.49 4.62 28.89
C LEU A 448 -22.76 5.27 28.31
N PRO A 449 -22.68 5.93 27.13
CA PRO A 449 -23.82 6.60 26.53
C PRO A 449 -24.84 5.61 25.95
N ASN A 450 -26.11 6.01 25.93
CA ASN A 450 -27.23 5.14 25.56
C ASN A 450 -27.24 4.68 24.09
N ASN A 451 -26.48 5.33 23.20
CA ASN A 451 -26.39 4.98 21.77
C ASN A 451 -25.15 4.14 21.43
N LEU A 452 -24.36 3.71 22.42
CA LEU A 452 -23.14 2.95 22.19
C LEU A 452 -23.43 1.54 21.66
N THR A 453 -23.04 1.26 20.42
CA THR A 453 -23.24 -0.05 19.77
C THR A 453 -22.03 -0.96 19.90
N THR A 454 -20.82 -0.39 19.98
CA THR A 454 -19.58 -1.15 20.01
C THR A 454 -18.68 -0.68 21.14
N LEU A 455 -18.34 -1.60 22.03
CA LEU A 455 -17.42 -1.37 23.14
C LEU A 455 -16.28 -2.38 23.09
N THR A 456 -15.05 -1.87 23.07
CA THR A 456 -13.84 -2.69 23.13
C THR A 456 -12.99 -2.30 24.32
N PHE A 457 -12.73 -3.25 25.20
CA PHE A 457 -11.75 -3.12 26.28
C PHE A 457 -10.37 -3.60 25.82
N GLY A 458 -9.34 -2.96 26.37
CA GLY A 458 -7.95 -3.32 26.15
C GLY A 458 -7.54 -4.60 26.89
N HIS A 459 -6.30 -5.03 26.66
CA HIS A 459 -5.76 -6.28 27.17
C HIS A 459 -5.87 -6.45 28.69
N ARG A 460 -5.56 -5.38 29.44
CA ARG A 460 -5.43 -5.39 30.91
C ARG A 460 -6.75 -5.21 31.67
N PHE A 461 -7.86 -4.99 30.97
CA PHE A 461 -9.15 -4.76 31.62
C PHE A 461 -9.64 -6.04 32.33
N ASN A 462 -9.81 -5.97 33.64
CA ASN A 462 -10.26 -7.08 34.46
C ASN A 462 -11.15 -6.62 35.63
N GLN A 463 -11.91 -5.54 35.42
CA GLN A 463 -12.88 -5.04 36.41
C GLN A 463 -14.23 -5.73 36.25
N VAL A 464 -14.97 -5.82 37.37
CA VAL A 464 -16.34 -6.34 37.37
C VAL A 464 -17.23 -5.42 36.54
N VAL A 465 -17.99 -6.01 35.61
CA VAL A 465 -19.04 -5.29 34.88
C VAL A 465 -20.29 -5.30 35.76
N LEU A 466 -20.75 -4.12 36.20
CA LEU A 466 -21.90 -4.02 37.09
C LEU A 466 -23.21 -4.25 36.31
N PRO A 467 -24.24 -4.89 36.89
CA PRO A 467 -25.57 -4.97 36.29
C PRO A 467 -26.09 -3.58 35.90
N GLY A 468 -26.67 -3.45 34.71
CA GLY A 468 -27.15 -2.17 34.16
C GLY A 468 -26.06 -1.16 33.73
N SER A 469 -24.76 -1.46 33.86
CA SER A 469 -23.69 -0.54 33.42
C SER A 469 -23.50 -0.49 31.90
N LEU A 470 -23.93 -1.54 31.18
CA LEU A 470 -23.87 -1.61 29.72
C LEU A 470 -25.17 -1.08 29.10
N PRO A 471 -25.10 -0.23 28.07
CA PRO A 471 -26.29 0.34 27.44
C PRO A 471 -27.04 -0.70 26.60
N ASN A 472 -28.37 -0.57 26.52
CA ASN A 472 -29.22 -1.50 25.79
C ASN A 472 -28.95 -1.56 24.27
N SER A 473 -28.36 -0.52 23.70
CA SER A 473 -28.01 -0.45 22.28
C SER A 473 -26.75 -1.24 21.90
N LEU A 474 -26.00 -1.75 22.88
CA LEU A 474 -24.74 -2.44 22.66
C LEU A 474 -24.96 -3.75 21.88
N THR A 475 -24.31 -3.89 20.73
CA THR A 475 -24.40 -5.08 19.87
C THR A 475 -23.10 -5.88 19.86
N THR A 476 -21.97 -5.22 20.10
CA THR A 476 -20.65 -5.84 20.12
C THR A 476 -19.88 -5.43 21.37
N LEU A 477 -19.47 -6.42 22.15
CA LEU A 477 -18.63 -6.26 23.33
C LEU A 477 -17.37 -7.12 23.18
N THR A 478 -16.20 -6.47 23.21
CA THR A 478 -14.92 -7.17 23.11
C THR A 478 -14.10 -6.97 24.38
N PHE A 479 -13.63 -8.08 24.95
CA PHE A 479 -12.70 -8.10 26.08
C PHE A 479 -11.28 -8.47 25.64
N GLY A 480 -10.31 -7.93 26.37
CA GLY A 480 -8.91 -8.32 26.29
C GLY A 480 -8.61 -9.66 26.96
N ALA A 481 -7.37 -10.13 26.81
CA ALA A 481 -6.93 -11.44 27.26
C ALA A 481 -7.03 -11.62 28.80
N ASP A 482 -6.73 -10.57 29.58
CA ASP A 482 -6.69 -10.66 31.05
C ASP A 482 -8.09 -10.64 31.70
N PHE A 483 -9.17 -10.44 30.93
CA PHE A 483 -10.52 -10.40 31.49
C PHE A 483 -10.94 -11.78 32.02
N ASN A 484 -11.13 -11.87 33.32
CA ASN A 484 -11.46 -13.10 34.04
C ASN A 484 -12.59 -12.89 35.07
N GLN A 485 -13.47 -11.92 34.85
CA GLN A 485 -14.62 -11.68 35.70
C GLN A 485 -15.84 -12.42 35.17
N VAL A 486 -16.75 -12.79 36.09
CA VAL A 486 -18.06 -13.33 35.72
C VAL A 486 -18.89 -12.22 35.10
N LEU A 487 -19.49 -12.52 33.95
CA LEU A 487 -20.40 -11.60 33.30
C LEU A 487 -21.77 -11.58 33.99
N PRO A 488 -22.43 -10.43 34.08
CA PRO A 488 -23.77 -10.34 34.63
C PRO A 488 -24.76 -11.27 33.93
N SER A 489 -25.71 -11.84 34.67
CA SER A 489 -26.73 -12.74 34.13
C SER A 489 -27.79 -12.03 33.27
N ASP A 490 -27.84 -10.69 33.32
CA ASP A 490 -28.77 -9.83 32.59
C ASP A 490 -28.24 -9.40 31.20
N LEU A 491 -27.12 -9.97 30.73
CA LEU A 491 -26.64 -9.75 29.36
C LEU A 491 -27.65 -10.29 28.33
N LYS A 492 -27.82 -9.53 27.25
CA LYS A 492 -28.80 -9.80 26.20
C LYS A 492 -28.31 -10.88 25.23
N ASP A 493 -29.20 -11.76 24.78
CA ASP A 493 -28.88 -12.85 23.83
C ASP A 493 -28.35 -12.37 22.47
N TYR A 494 -28.70 -11.15 22.03
CA TYR A 494 -28.21 -10.58 20.77
C TYR A 494 -26.80 -9.97 20.86
N LEU A 495 -26.22 -9.89 22.06
CA LEU A 495 -24.91 -9.28 22.26
C LEU A 495 -23.81 -10.23 21.79
N VAL A 496 -23.04 -9.81 20.79
CA VAL A 496 -21.85 -10.56 20.36
C VAL A 496 -20.70 -10.26 21.30
N ILE A 497 -20.28 -11.28 22.06
CA ILE A 497 -19.16 -11.18 23.01
C ILE A 497 -17.92 -11.85 22.42
N GLN A 498 -16.84 -11.10 22.32
CA GLN A 498 -15.55 -11.60 21.83
C GLN A 498 -14.50 -11.50 22.93
N LYS A 499 -13.67 -12.54 23.07
CA LYS A 499 -12.47 -12.52 23.91
C LYS A 499 -11.26 -12.74 23.02
N LYS A 500 -10.34 -11.78 23.00
CA LYS A 500 -9.07 -11.93 22.27
C LYS A 500 -8.16 -12.87 23.06
N LEU A 501 -7.63 -13.89 22.37
CA LEU A 501 -6.65 -14.84 22.90
C LEU A 501 -5.27 -14.20 23.04
#